data_AF-A0A1Z9HCH4-F1
#
_entry.id   AF-A0A1Z9HCH4-F1
#
_cell.length_a   1.000
_cell.length_b   1.000
_cell.length_c   1.000
_cell.angle_alpha   90.00
_cell.angle_beta   90.00
_cell.angle_gamma   90.00
#
_symmetry.space_group_name_H-M   'P 1'
#
loop_
_entity.id
_entity.type
_entity.pdbx_description
1 polymer ?
#
loop_
_entity_poly.entity_id
_entity_poly.type
_entity_poly.pdbx_seq_one_letter_code
_entity_poly.pdbx_strand_id
1 'polypeptide(L)'
;MAQENEDGTEKTEEPTAKKLEKAREEGQIMRSSELGVAAGTIVGLLILTLAGQYFVTELAEIFKGAFVFDRKIIYSPNLLPARFISTLGIALLTFAPLFFLLVIVAILAGSALGGLNFSLKAMMPKLSKM
;
A
#
# COMPACT_ATOMS: atom_id res chain seq x y z
N MET A 1 -36.05 18.29 -3.45
CA MET A 1 -36.81 17.25 -2.73
C MET A 1 -35.84 16.13 -2.40
N ALA A 2 -35.15 16.27 -1.27
CA ALA A 2 -34.30 15.23 -0.71
C ALA A 2 -35.20 14.32 0.12
N GLN A 3 -35.26 13.03 -0.23
CA GLN A 3 -35.75 12.02 0.70
C GLN A 3 -34.65 11.85 1.74
N GLU A 4 -34.75 12.65 2.79
CA GLU A 4 -34.01 12.52 4.02
C GLU A 4 -34.40 11.19 4.69
N ASN A 5 -33.40 10.49 5.20
CA ASN A 5 -33.50 9.15 5.77
C ASN A 5 -34.63 9.02 6.82
N GLU A 6 -35.76 8.40 6.45
CA GLU A 6 -36.90 8.14 7.34
C GLU A 6 -36.78 6.83 8.17
N ASP A 7 -35.59 6.25 8.31
CA ASP A 7 -35.37 5.11 9.21
C ASP A 7 -34.19 5.38 10.15
N GLY A 8 -34.32 6.43 10.97
CA GLY A 8 -33.49 6.70 12.15
C GLY A 8 -33.79 5.78 13.34
N THR A 9 -34.36 4.60 13.08
CA THR A 9 -34.53 3.55 14.09
C THR A 9 -33.31 2.65 13.99
N GLU A 10 -32.40 2.72 14.97
CA GLU A 10 -31.37 1.69 15.10
C GLU A 10 -32.06 0.34 15.24
N LYS A 11 -32.07 -0.43 14.14
CA LYS A 11 -32.58 -1.80 14.12
C LYS A 11 -31.68 -2.62 15.05
N THR A 12 -32.21 -2.93 16.22
CA THR A 12 -31.58 -3.73 17.30
C THR A 12 -31.47 -5.22 16.96
N GLU A 13 -32.10 -5.64 15.86
CA GLU A 13 -32.09 -7.01 15.35
C GLU A 13 -30.85 -7.26 14.48
N GLU A 14 -30.21 -8.41 14.66
CA GLU A 14 -29.09 -8.82 13.83
C GLU A 14 -29.53 -8.98 12.35
N PRO A 15 -28.69 -8.58 11.39
CA PRO A 15 -29.02 -8.70 9.98
C PRO A 15 -29.19 -10.18 9.58
N THR A 16 -30.29 -10.50 8.91
CA THR A 16 -30.55 -11.84 8.38
C THR A 16 -29.50 -12.26 7.34
N ALA A 17 -29.27 -13.58 7.21
CA ALA A 17 -28.26 -14.15 6.30
C ALA A 17 -28.37 -13.61 4.86
N LYS A 18 -29.60 -13.49 4.33
CA LYS A 18 -29.87 -12.96 2.98
C LYS A 18 -29.46 -11.48 2.82
N LYS A 19 -29.54 -10.69 3.90
CA LYS A 19 -29.12 -9.28 3.91
C LYS A 19 -27.59 -9.16 3.92
N LEU A 20 -26.89 -10.01 4.67
CA LEU A 20 -25.43 -10.08 4.67
C LEU A 20 -24.86 -10.51 3.31
N GLU A 21 -25.49 -11.49 2.66
CA GLU A 21 -25.10 -11.94 1.32
C GLU A 21 -25.27 -10.83 0.28
N LYS A 22 -26.40 -10.12 0.29
CA LYS A 22 -26.63 -8.96 -0.59
C LYS A 22 -25.63 -7.83 -0.34
N ALA A 23 -25.30 -7.54 0.91
CA ALA A 23 -24.28 -6.55 1.27
C ALA A 23 -22.89 -6.93 0.71
N ARG A 24 -22.52 -8.21 0.78
CA ARG A 24 -21.31 -8.73 0.13
C ARG A 24 -21.38 -8.59 -1.39
N GLU A 25 -22.47 -8.96 -2.04
CA GLU A 25 -22.64 -8.74 -3.49
C GLU A 25 -22.50 -7.27 -3.90
N GLU A 26 -22.91 -6.34 -3.04
CA GLU A 26 -22.80 -4.90 -3.29
C GLU A 26 -21.41 -4.32 -2.97
N GLY A 27 -20.50 -5.15 -2.44
CA GLY A 27 -19.14 -4.79 -2.03
C GLY A 27 -19.02 -4.13 -0.66
N GLN A 28 -20.10 -4.13 0.12
CA GLN A 28 -20.13 -3.59 1.48
C GLN A 28 -19.63 -4.65 2.47
N ILE A 29 -18.30 -4.83 2.51
CA ILE A 29 -17.65 -5.65 3.53
C ILE A 29 -17.15 -4.79 4.68
N MET A 30 -17.13 -5.39 5.87
CA MET A 30 -16.49 -4.78 7.04
C MET A 30 -15.01 -4.57 6.73
N ARG A 31 -14.55 -3.32 6.86
CA ARG A 31 -13.15 -2.94 6.70
C ARG A 31 -12.77 -2.05 7.88
N SER A 32 -11.68 -2.38 8.56
CA SER A 32 -11.05 -1.45 9.51
C SER A 32 -9.89 -0.75 8.80
N SER A 33 -10.02 0.55 8.61
CA SER A 33 -8.92 1.39 8.13
C SER A 33 -7.77 1.44 9.14
N GLU A 34 -8.07 1.36 10.43
CA GLU A 34 -7.09 1.44 11.51
C GLU A 34 -6.22 0.18 11.59
N LEU A 35 -6.80 -1.00 11.34
CA LEU A 35 -6.07 -2.27 11.38
C LEU A 35 -4.92 -2.29 10.36
N GLY A 36 -5.16 -1.77 9.15
CA GLY A 36 -4.12 -1.67 8.12
C GLY A 36 -2.96 -0.78 8.54
N VAL A 37 -3.27 0.38 9.13
CA VAL A 37 -2.26 1.33 9.63
C VAL A 37 -1.47 0.72 10.79
N ALA A 38 -2.14 0.10 11.76
CA ALA A 38 -1.50 -0.53 12.90
C ALA A 38 -0.59 -1.69 12.48
N ALA A 39 -1.10 -2.61 11.65
CA ALA A 39 -0.33 -3.75 11.15
C ALA A 39 0.87 -3.31 10.30
N GLY A 40 0.67 -2.33 9.40
CA GLY A 40 1.74 -1.76 8.59
C GLY A 40 2.83 -1.10 9.45
N THR A 41 2.44 -0.37 10.50
CA THR A 41 3.37 0.27 11.43
C THR A 41 4.21 -0.75 12.19
N ILE A 42 3.57 -1.77 12.77
CA ILE A 42 4.26 -2.83 13.52
C ILE A 42 5.24 -3.58 12.62
N VAL A 43 4.81 -3.99 11.43
CA VAL A 43 5.66 -4.74 10.50
C VAL A 43 6.79 -3.85 9.97
N GLY A 44 6.50 -2.59 9.63
CA GLY A 44 7.53 -1.63 9.20
C GLY A 44 8.60 -1.45 10.27
N LEU A 45 8.20 -1.31 11.54
CA LEU A 45 9.12 -1.17 12.66
C LEU A 45 9.96 -2.44 12.84
N LEU A 46 9.36 -3.63 12.75
CA LEU A 46 10.09 -4.90 12.80
C LEU A 46 11.13 -5.01 11.68
N ILE A 47 10.77 -4.70 10.43
CA ILE A 47 11.70 -4.77 9.30
C ILE A 47 12.85 -3.78 9.50
N LEU A 48 12.56 -2.55 9.92
CA LEU A 48 13.61 -1.55 10.18
C LEU A 48 14.51 -1.96 11.36
N THR A 49 13.98 -2.65 12.37
CA THR A 49 14.81 -3.10 13.50
C THR A 49 15.71 -4.26 13.11
N LEU A 50 15.21 -5.21 12.31
CA LEU A 50 15.95 -6.42 11.92
C LEU A 50 16.88 -6.21 10.71
N ALA A 51 16.45 -5.42 9.73
CA ALA A 51 17.15 -5.20 8.46
C ALA A 51 17.58 -3.72 8.26
N GLY A 52 17.37 -2.84 9.23
CA GLY A 52 17.77 -1.43 9.13
C GLY A 52 19.24 -1.23 8.83
N GLN A 53 20.13 -2.02 9.44
CA GLN A 53 21.56 -1.95 9.19
C GLN A 53 21.90 -2.23 7.71
N TYR A 54 21.21 -3.18 7.09
CA TYR A 54 21.36 -3.48 5.66
C TYR A 54 20.97 -2.25 4.83
N PHE A 55 19.77 -1.70 5.04
CA PHE A 55 19.31 -0.53 4.28
C PHE A 55 20.22 0.69 4.45
N VAL A 56 20.73 0.95 5.66
CA VAL A 56 21.65 2.05 5.93
C VAL A 56 22.98 1.84 5.21
N THR A 57 23.51 0.61 5.23
CA THR A 57 24.78 0.28 4.59
C THR A 57 24.68 0.42 3.06
N GLU A 58 23.65 -0.18 2.46
CA GLU A 58 23.39 -0.08 1.01
C GLU A 58 23.17 1.37 0.57
N LEU A 59 22.38 2.14 1.32
CA LEU A 59 22.16 3.55 1.01
C LEU A 59 23.49 4.33 1.06
N ALA A 60 24.33 4.09 2.06
CA ALA A 60 25.64 4.72 2.15
C ALA A 60 26.55 4.34 0.98
N GLU A 61 26.51 3.09 0.50
CA GLU A 61 27.28 2.67 -0.68
C GLU A 61 26.78 3.32 -1.97
N ILE A 62 25.47 3.40 -2.16
CA ILE A 62 24.86 4.13 -3.28
C ILE A 62 25.28 5.60 -3.29
N PHE A 63 25.23 6.25 -2.13
CA PHE A 63 25.66 7.65 -1.99
C PHE A 63 27.15 7.82 -2.29
N LYS A 64 28.02 6.97 -1.71
CA LYS A 64 29.46 7.00 -2.03
C LYS A 64 29.69 6.83 -3.52
N GLY A 65 29.02 5.84 -4.14
CA GLY A 65 29.10 5.58 -5.57
C GLY A 65 28.66 6.76 -6.43
N ALA A 66 27.66 7.52 -6.00
CA ALA A 66 27.19 8.72 -6.70
C ALA A 66 28.23 9.86 -6.72
N PHE A 67 29.07 9.96 -5.68
CA PHE A 67 30.11 10.99 -5.56
C PHE A 67 31.49 10.57 -6.07
N VAL A 68 31.68 9.33 -6.51
CA VAL A 68 32.92 8.88 -7.15
C VAL A 68 32.84 9.15 -8.64
N PHE A 69 33.69 10.03 -9.19
CA PHE A 69 33.72 10.34 -10.62
C PHE A 69 34.89 9.62 -11.31
N ASP A 70 34.57 8.72 -12.23
CA ASP A 70 35.58 8.09 -13.08
C ASP A 70 36.01 9.07 -14.21
N ARG A 71 37.24 8.95 -14.70
CA ARG A 71 37.79 9.76 -15.79
C ARG A 71 36.84 9.80 -17.00
N LYS A 72 36.21 8.68 -17.34
CA LYS A 72 35.25 8.59 -18.44
C LYS A 72 34.08 9.56 -18.31
N ILE A 73 33.61 9.81 -17.10
CA ILE A 73 32.48 10.71 -16.81
C ILE A 73 32.93 12.17 -16.88
N ILE A 74 34.15 12.45 -16.41
CA ILE A 74 34.76 13.79 -16.48
C ILE A 74 34.91 14.23 -17.94
N TYR A 75 35.32 13.32 -18.83
CA TYR A 75 35.50 13.62 -20.26
C TYR A 75 34.24 13.42 -21.11
N SER A 76 33.12 12.95 -20.53
CA SER A 76 31.86 12.77 -21.25
C SER A 76 30.67 13.01 -20.33
N PRO A 77 30.32 14.29 -20.09
CA PRO A 77 29.20 14.67 -19.22
C PRO A 77 27.85 14.07 -19.63
N ASN A 78 27.69 13.71 -20.91
CA ASN A 78 26.49 13.07 -21.46
C ASN A 78 26.17 11.71 -20.82
N LEU A 79 27.13 11.09 -20.11
CA LEU A 79 26.94 9.83 -19.39
C LEU A 79 26.31 10.01 -17.99
N LEU A 80 26.28 11.24 -17.46
CA LEU A 80 25.74 11.54 -16.13
C LEU A 80 24.26 11.17 -15.99
N PRO A 81 23.36 11.47 -16.94
CA PRO A 81 21.95 11.08 -16.83
C PRO A 81 21.75 9.56 -16.79
N ALA A 82 22.46 8.82 -17.65
CA ALA A 82 22.38 7.36 -17.69
C ALA A 82 22.85 6.73 -16.36
N ARG A 83 23.94 7.26 -15.79
CA ARG A 83 24.44 6.85 -14.47
C ARG A 83 23.47 7.18 -13.34
N PHE A 84 22.82 8.34 -13.40
CA PHE A 84 21.83 8.73 -12.40
C PHE A 84 20.65 7.75 -12.43
N ILE A 85 20.12 7.42 -13.61
CA ILE A 85 19.02 6.47 -13.76
C ILE A 85 19.41 5.08 -13.25
N SER A 86 20.62 4.60 -13.57
CA SER A 86 21.06 3.29 -13.07
C SER A 86 21.22 3.28 -11.54
N THR A 87 21.77 4.34 -10.96
CA THR A 87 21.92 4.50 -9.50
C THR A 87 20.55 4.58 -8.81
N LEU A 88 19.60 5.31 -9.38
CA LEU A 88 18.22 5.38 -8.89
C LEU A 88 17.52 4.01 -8.97
N GLY A 89 17.74 3.27 -10.06
CA GLY A 89 17.22 1.91 -10.22
C GLY A 89 17.75 0.96 -9.15
N ILE A 90 19.04 1.02 -8.84
CA ILE A 90 19.65 0.24 -7.75
C ILE A 90 18.99 0.62 -6.41
N ALA A 91 18.88 1.92 -6.10
CA ALA A 91 18.23 2.38 -4.87
C ALA A 91 16.79 1.87 -4.74
N LEU A 92 15.98 1.99 -5.79
CA LEU A 92 14.61 1.48 -5.78
C LEU A 92 14.56 -0.04 -5.57
N LEU A 93 15.46 -0.79 -6.21
CA LEU A 93 15.55 -2.23 -6.05
C LEU A 93 15.94 -2.63 -4.62
N THR A 94 16.84 -1.88 -3.97
CA THR A 94 17.25 -2.09 -2.58
C THR A 94 16.04 -2.00 -1.64
N PHE A 95 15.15 -1.03 -1.83
CA PHE A 95 13.96 -0.86 -0.99
C PHE A 95 12.73 -1.65 -1.47
N ALA A 96 12.78 -2.27 -2.66
CA ALA A 96 11.66 -3.03 -3.20
C ALA A 96 11.13 -4.14 -2.27
N PRO A 97 11.97 -4.94 -1.58
CA PRO A 97 11.49 -5.96 -0.64
C PRO A 97 10.70 -5.39 0.54
N LEU A 98 11.11 -4.21 1.05
CA LEU A 98 10.41 -3.52 2.13
C LEU A 98 9.00 -3.11 1.68
N PHE A 99 8.89 -2.45 0.53
CA PHE A 99 7.60 -2.02 0.00
C PHE A 99 6.71 -3.21 -0.35
N PHE A 100 7.29 -4.27 -0.92
CA PHE A 100 6.57 -5.49 -1.25
C PHE A 100 5.95 -6.13 -0.01
N LEU A 101 6.70 -6.24 1.09
CA LEU A 101 6.17 -6.74 2.36
C LEU A 101 5.05 -5.84 2.92
N LEU A 102 5.21 -4.52 2.87
CA LEU A 102 4.17 -3.60 3.34
C LEU A 102 2.88 -3.70 2.52
N VAL A 103 2.98 -3.91 1.20
CA VAL A 103 1.81 -4.17 0.34
C VAL A 103 1.12 -5.47 0.73
N ILE A 104 1.87 -6.55 0.98
CA ILE A 104 1.31 -7.81 1.46
C ILE A 104 0.56 -7.59 2.77
N VAL A 105 1.17 -6.89 3.74
CA VAL A 105 0.54 -6.59 5.03
C VAL A 105 -0.74 -5.78 4.84
N ALA A 106 -0.74 -4.78 3.96
CA ALA A 106 -1.93 -3.98 3.69
C ALA A 106 -3.07 -4.82 3.12
N ILE A 107 -2.76 -5.74 2.19
CA ILE A 107 -3.75 -6.67 1.61
C ILE A 107 -4.30 -7.62 2.69
N LEU A 108 -3.42 -8.21 3.50
CA LEU A 108 -3.80 -9.13 4.57
C LEU A 108 -4.65 -8.44 5.64
N ALA A 109 -4.25 -7.25 6.07
CA ALA A 109 -4.99 -6.46 7.06
C ALA A 109 -6.37 -6.04 6.52
N GLY A 110 -6.44 -5.61 5.26
CA GLY A 110 -7.71 -5.31 4.59
C GLY A 110 -8.64 -6.52 4.44
N SER A 111 -8.07 -7.73 4.37
CA SER A 111 -8.81 -8.98 4.24
C SER A 111 -9.20 -9.61 5.58
N ALA A 112 -8.55 -9.25 6.69
CA ALA A 112 -8.69 -9.91 7.98
C ALA A 112 -10.11 -9.81 8.59
N LEU A 113 -10.82 -8.70 8.37
CA LEU A 113 -12.17 -8.46 8.94
C LEU A 113 -13.32 -8.81 7.99
N GLY A 114 -13.11 -8.64 6.68
CA GLY A 114 -14.17 -8.76 5.67
C GLY A 114 -14.00 -9.92 4.68
N GLY A 115 -12.87 -10.63 4.72
CA GLY A 115 -12.47 -11.59 3.71
C GLY A 115 -12.15 -10.94 2.36
N LEU A 116 -11.67 -11.75 1.41
CA LEU A 116 -11.51 -11.32 0.01
C LEU A 116 -12.87 -11.41 -0.70
N ASN A 117 -13.55 -10.28 -0.86
CA ASN A 117 -14.83 -10.21 -1.55
C ASN A 117 -14.69 -9.51 -2.91
N PHE A 118 -14.87 -10.28 -3.98
CA PHE A 118 -14.84 -9.78 -5.35
C PHE A 118 -16.27 -9.47 -5.83
N SER A 119 -16.63 -8.20 -5.90
CA SER A 119 -17.93 -7.74 -6.40
C SER A 119 -17.79 -6.93 -7.69
N LEU A 120 -18.38 -7.44 -8.78
CA LEU A 120 -18.49 -6.70 -10.04
C LEU A 120 -19.34 -5.43 -9.87
N LYS A 121 -20.40 -5.49 -9.05
CA LYS A 121 -21.27 -4.34 -8.74
C LYS A 121 -20.53 -3.23 -7.97
N ALA A 122 -19.48 -3.59 -7.23
CA ALA A 122 -18.66 -2.62 -6.49
C ALA A 122 -17.60 -1.93 -7.36
N MET A 123 -17.20 -2.53 -8.49
CA MET A 123 -16.28 -1.93 -9.46
C MET A 123 -16.96 -0.97 -10.42
N MET A 124 -18.29 -1.02 -10.56
CA MET A 124 -19.01 -0.07 -11.38
C MET A 124 -19.02 1.34 -10.74
N PRO A 125 -18.75 2.41 -11.50
CA PRO A 125 -18.84 3.78 -10.99
C PRO A 125 -20.27 4.07 -10.57
N LYS A 126 -20.49 4.34 -9.28
CA LYS A 126 -21.79 4.73 -8.74
C LYS A 126 -21.84 6.25 -8.74
N LEU A 127 -22.71 6.85 -9.58
CA LEU A 127 -22.95 8.29 -9.59
C LEU A 127 -23.43 8.84 -8.24
N SER A 128 -23.95 7.99 -7.36
CA SER A 128 -24.31 8.34 -5.98
C SER A 128 -23.12 8.47 -5.02
N LYS A 129 -21.90 8.17 -5.46
CA LYS A 129 -20.65 8.28 -4.68
C LYS A 129 -19.69 9.36 -5.22
N MET A 130 -20.10 10.12 -6.23
CA MET A 130 -19.43 11.36 -6.65
C MET A 130 -20.07 12.54 -5.93
#